data_AF-A0AAU2QUP5-F1
#
_entry.id   AF-A0AAU2QUP5-F1
#
_cell.length_a   1.000
_cell.length_b   1.000
_cell.length_c   1.000
_cell.angle_alpha   90.00
_cell.angle_beta   90.00
_cell.angle_gamma   90.00
#
_symmetry.space_group_name_H-M   'P 1'
#
loop_
_entity.id
_entity.type
_entity.pdbx_description
1 polymer ?
#
loop_
_entity_poly.entity_id
_entity_poly.type
_entity_poly.pdbx_seq_one_letter_code
_entity_poly.pdbx_strand_id
1 'polypeptide(L)'
;MADESNAKQCRKCQRDLPLAAFARDRNRLDGLQVHCRECVAEYSAAHYRRRREAMGKAVREHVEVPAGHKLCRTCGEVKPHSEWHRNATASDGLSTRCKACRAVQGRQDHLKRQYGMTEAERDEMVASQMGLCVICLKAPAVHVDHCHKTGRVRGVLCFNCNSAIGKLGDDPDAVRRAAAYLEGIAWKPTLVSPGVYQLPS
;
A
#
# COMPACT_ATOMS: atom_id res chain seq x y z
N MET A 1 31.70 -56.83 -10.57
CA MET A 1 30.41 -57.10 -11.24
C MET A 1 29.60 -55.82 -11.11
N ALA A 2 29.56 -55.03 -12.17
CA ALA A 2 29.04 -53.67 -12.16
C ALA A 2 27.54 -53.67 -12.46
N ASP A 3 26.81 -52.92 -11.64
CA ASP A 3 25.70 -52.03 -12.03
C ASP A 3 24.46 -52.67 -12.68
N GLU A 4 23.64 -53.35 -11.88
CA GLU A 4 22.25 -53.63 -12.24
C GLU A 4 21.32 -53.31 -11.06
N SER A 5 20.89 -52.05 -11.00
CA SER A 5 19.54 -51.59 -10.56
C SER A 5 19.54 -50.13 -10.11
N ASN A 6 20.15 -49.22 -10.88
CA ASN A 6 20.00 -47.78 -10.65
C ASN A 6 18.62 -47.23 -11.09
N ALA A 7 17.64 -48.11 -11.21
CA ALA A 7 16.28 -47.81 -11.62
C ALA A 7 15.30 -48.31 -10.54
N LYS A 8 14.27 -47.50 -10.30
CA LYS A 8 13.17 -47.78 -9.37
C LYS A 8 11.86 -47.63 -10.12
N GLN A 9 10.95 -48.59 -9.94
CA GLN A 9 9.62 -48.51 -10.53
C GLN A 9 8.75 -47.49 -9.78
N CYS A 10 8.17 -46.54 -10.51
CA CYS A 10 7.19 -45.62 -9.96
C CYS A 10 5.83 -46.33 -9.74
N ARG A 11 5.28 -46.31 -8.52
CA ARG A 11 3.99 -46.95 -8.23
C ARG A 11 2.76 -46.29 -8.87
N LYS A 12 2.88 -45.06 -9.40
CA LYS A 12 1.79 -44.35 -10.08
C LYS A 12 1.79 -44.58 -11.59
N CYS A 13 2.89 -44.28 -12.28
CA CYS A 13 2.99 -44.44 -13.75
C CYS A 13 3.60 -45.78 -14.18
N GLN A 14 4.01 -46.63 -13.24
CA GLN A 14 4.55 -47.98 -13.47
C GLN A 14 5.83 -48.05 -14.33
N ARG A 15 6.43 -46.90 -14.66
CA ARG A 15 7.72 -46.82 -15.37
C ARG A 15 8.88 -47.09 -14.43
N ASP A 16 9.87 -47.85 -14.90
CA ASP A 16 11.20 -47.96 -14.31
C ASP A 16 12.01 -46.72 -14.68
N LEU A 17 12.37 -45.93 -13.66
CA LEU A 17 13.03 -44.64 -13.84
C LEU A 17 14.32 -44.59 -13.02
N PRO A 18 15.33 -43.80 -13.44
CA PRO A 18 16.54 -43.62 -12.66
C PRO A 18 16.24 -43.13 -11.24
N LEU A 19 17.06 -43.49 -10.24
CA LEU A 19 16.85 -43.05 -8.85
C LEU A 19 16.75 -41.52 -8.69
N ALA A 20 17.43 -40.75 -9.56
CA ALA A 20 17.35 -39.29 -9.60
C ALA A 20 15.95 -38.74 -9.92
N ALA A 21 15.10 -39.53 -10.58
CA ALA A 21 13.71 -39.17 -10.87
C ALA A 21 12.81 -39.21 -9.62
N PHE A 22 13.33 -39.66 -8.47
CA PHE A 22 12.62 -39.72 -7.19
C PHE A 22 13.18 -38.66 -6.23
N ALA A 23 12.31 -38.13 -5.35
CA ALA A 23 12.74 -37.26 -4.26
C ALA A 23 13.17 -38.12 -3.06
N ARG A 24 14.06 -37.57 -2.21
CA ARG A 24 14.51 -38.26 -0.99
C ARG A 24 13.38 -38.37 0.03
N ASP A 25 13.28 -39.52 0.69
CA ASP A 25 12.36 -39.78 1.79
C ASP A 25 13.09 -40.52 2.91
N ARG A 26 13.37 -39.80 4.01
CA ARG A 26 14.11 -40.36 5.16
C ARG A 26 13.35 -41.46 5.91
N ASN A 27 12.05 -41.60 5.66
CA ASN A 27 11.19 -42.56 6.34
C ASN A 27 11.09 -43.90 5.59
N ARG A 28 11.74 -44.03 4.43
CA ARG A 28 11.73 -45.23 3.59
C ARG A 28 13.07 -45.94 3.68
N LEU A 29 13.03 -47.28 3.62
CA LEU A 29 14.21 -48.14 3.69
C LEU A 29 15.23 -47.83 2.59
N ASP A 30 14.76 -47.53 1.39
CA ASP A 30 15.57 -47.17 0.23
C ASP A 30 15.84 -45.66 0.11
N GLY A 31 15.37 -44.86 1.07
CA GLY A 31 15.60 -43.42 1.13
C GLY A 31 14.90 -42.59 0.03
N LEU A 32 13.97 -43.17 -0.75
CA LEU A 32 13.35 -42.54 -1.91
C LEU A 32 11.82 -42.62 -1.88
N GLN A 33 11.17 -41.60 -2.45
CA GLN A 33 9.72 -41.59 -2.65
C GLN A 33 9.26 -42.77 -3.51
N VAL A 34 8.02 -43.24 -3.28
CA VAL A 34 7.41 -44.34 -4.06
C VAL A 34 6.95 -43.90 -5.46
N HIS A 35 6.74 -42.60 -5.64
CA HIS A 35 6.31 -41.99 -6.89
C HIS A 35 7.43 -41.10 -7.46
N CYS A 36 7.56 -41.05 -8.78
CA CYS A 36 8.51 -40.15 -9.43
C CYS A 36 8.09 -38.69 -9.26
N ARG A 37 9.05 -37.77 -9.40
CA ARG A 37 8.86 -36.32 -9.23
C ARG A 37 7.73 -35.76 -10.11
N GLU A 38 7.57 -36.25 -11.33
CA GLU A 38 6.48 -35.86 -12.24
C GLU A 38 5.11 -36.24 -11.65
N CYS A 39 4.96 -37.51 -11.28
CA CYS A 39 3.73 -38.04 -10.69
C CYS A 39 3.35 -37.33 -9.38
N VAL A 40 4.34 -36.98 -8.58
CA VAL A 40 4.17 -36.18 -7.35
C VAL A 40 3.75 -34.75 -7.70
N ALA A 41 4.44 -34.08 -8.63
CA ALA A 41 4.13 -32.71 -9.03
C ALA A 41 2.70 -32.58 -9.58
N GLU A 42 2.27 -33.51 -10.43
CA GLU A 42 0.92 -33.58 -10.97
C GLU A 42 -0.13 -33.76 -9.85
N TYR A 43 0.10 -34.70 -8.93
CA TYR A 43 -0.77 -34.92 -7.78
C TYR A 43 -0.84 -33.68 -6.89
N SER A 44 0.30 -33.08 -6.55
CA SER A 44 0.38 -31.88 -5.73
C SER A 44 -0.33 -30.69 -6.37
N ALA A 45 -0.21 -30.51 -7.69
CA ALA A 45 -0.90 -29.46 -8.44
C ALA A 45 -2.43 -29.67 -8.46
N ALA A 46 -2.90 -30.90 -8.67
CA ALA A 46 -4.32 -31.24 -8.62
C ALA A 46 -4.88 -31.06 -7.19
N HIS A 47 -4.17 -31.55 -6.18
CA HIS A 47 -4.54 -31.42 -4.78
C HIS A 47 -4.59 -29.95 -4.34
N TYR A 48 -3.61 -29.13 -4.75
CA TYR A 48 -3.60 -27.69 -4.51
C TYR A 48 -4.84 -27.00 -5.07
N ARG A 49 -5.21 -27.30 -6.33
CA ARG A 49 -6.40 -26.75 -6.99
C ARG A 49 -7.68 -27.07 -6.20
N ARG A 50 -7.93 -28.36 -5.95
CA ARG A 50 -9.12 -28.82 -5.19
C ARG A 50 -9.21 -28.16 -3.80
N ARG A 51 -8.10 -28.06 -3.09
CA ARG A 51 -8.05 -27.42 -1.76
C ARG A 51 -8.37 -25.92 -1.83
N ARG A 52 -7.93 -25.21 -2.87
CA ARG A 52 -8.22 -23.78 -3.07
C ARG A 52 -9.68 -23.54 -3.41
N GLU A 53 -10.24 -24.36 -4.29
CA GLU A 53 -11.66 -24.36 -4.67
C GLU A 53 -12.57 -24.63 -3.47
N ALA A 54 -12.26 -25.66 -2.67
CA ALA A 54 -12.99 -25.97 -1.44
C ALA A 54 -12.96 -24.82 -0.41
N MET A 55 -11.93 -23.96 -0.44
CA MET A 55 -11.84 -22.77 0.40
C MET A 55 -12.50 -21.53 -0.23
N GLY A 56 -13.08 -21.64 -1.42
CA GLY A 56 -13.60 -20.49 -2.18
C GLY A 56 -12.53 -19.47 -2.57
N LYS A 57 -11.27 -19.90 -2.67
CA LYS A 57 -10.13 -19.02 -2.99
C LYS A 57 -9.63 -19.28 -4.41
N ALA A 58 -9.33 -18.21 -5.14
CA ALA A 58 -8.76 -18.30 -6.48
C ALA A 58 -7.50 -19.18 -6.51
N VAL A 59 -7.39 -20.08 -7.49
CA VAL A 59 -6.18 -20.85 -7.76
C VAL A 59 -5.10 -19.89 -8.26
N ARG A 60 -3.88 -20.01 -7.73
CA ARG A 60 -2.74 -19.22 -8.22
C ARG A 60 -2.01 -20.03 -9.26
N GLU A 61 -2.03 -19.57 -10.50
CA GLU A 61 -1.27 -20.19 -11.58
C GLU A 61 0.22 -19.86 -11.45
N HIS A 62 1.05 -20.78 -11.95
CA HIS A 62 2.48 -20.56 -12.03
C HIS A 62 2.76 -19.64 -13.22
N VAL A 63 3.35 -18.49 -12.95
CA VAL A 63 3.80 -17.55 -13.98
C VAL A 63 5.29 -17.77 -14.16
N GLU A 64 5.75 -17.94 -15.39
CA GLU A 64 7.18 -17.95 -15.69
C GLU A 64 7.76 -16.56 -15.43
N VAL A 65 8.80 -16.52 -14.59
CA VAL A 65 9.45 -15.27 -14.19
C VAL A 65 10.92 -15.35 -14.58
N PRO A 66 11.43 -14.40 -15.38
CA PRO A 66 12.84 -14.36 -15.74
C PRO A 66 13.76 -14.29 -14.52
N ALA A 67 15.02 -14.72 -14.68
CA ALA A 67 16.02 -14.55 -13.64
C ALA A 67 16.16 -13.06 -13.24
N GLY A 68 16.34 -12.81 -11.95
CA GLY A 68 16.43 -11.45 -11.40
C GLY A 68 15.10 -10.67 -11.40
N HIS A 69 13.98 -11.31 -11.74
CA HIS A 69 12.65 -10.72 -11.69
C HIS A 69 11.76 -11.43 -10.67
N LYS A 70 10.71 -10.73 -10.23
CA LYS A 70 9.69 -11.25 -9.33
C LYS A 70 8.32 -10.79 -9.76
N LEU A 71 7.29 -11.59 -9.49
CA LEU A 71 5.89 -11.22 -9.70
C LEU A 71 5.37 -10.47 -8.45
N CYS A 72 4.85 -9.26 -8.62
CA CYS A 72 4.17 -8.54 -7.55
C CYS A 72 2.80 -9.17 -7.27
N ARG A 73 2.56 -9.63 -6.04
CA ARG A 73 1.27 -10.25 -5.65
C ARG A 73 0.12 -9.27 -5.48
N THR A 74 0.37 -7.96 -5.63
CA THR A 74 -0.65 -6.91 -5.53
C THR A 74 -1.10 -6.42 -6.90
N CYS A 75 -0.18 -6.00 -7.77
CA CYS A 75 -0.54 -5.51 -9.11
C CYS A 75 -0.44 -6.57 -10.22
N GLY A 76 0.16 -7.74 -9.96
CA GLY A 76 0.28 -8.80 -10.97
C GLY A 76 1.39 -8.57 -12.00
N GLU A 77 2.18 -7.51 -11.89
CA GLU A 77 3.29 -7.25 -12.82
C GLU A 77 4.57 -7.99 -12.42
N VAL A 78 5.29 -8.47 -13.43
CA VAL A 78 6.66 -8.97 -13.31
C VAL A 78 7.63 -7.79 -13.45
N LYS A 79 8.48 -7.57 -12.46
CA LYS A 79 9.45 -6.45 -12.44
C LYS A 79 10.83 -6.96 -11.94
N PRO A 80 11.93 -6.22 -12.16
CA PRO A 80 13.25 -6.60 -11.66
C PRO A 80 13.36 -6.48 -10.13
N HIS A 81 14.16 -7.32 -9.48
CA HIS A 81 14.33 -7.38 -8.01
C HIS A 81 14.61 -6.02 -7.34
N SER A 82 15.19 -5.05 -8.06
CA SER A 82 15.37 -3.66 -7.61
C SER A 82 14.07 -2.98 -7.16
N GLU A 83 12.92 -3.42 -7.69
CA GLU A 83 11.59 -2.88 -7.37
C GLU A 83 10.99 -3.45 -6.08
N TRP A 84 11.76 -4.20 -5.29
CA TRP A 84 11.32 -4.77 -4.02
C TRP A 84 12.10 -4.21 -2.83
N HIS A 85 11.43 -4.17 -1.68
CA HIS A 85 12.12 -4.04 -0.40
C HIS A 85 12.65 -5.39 0.06
N ARG A 86 13.78 -5.37 0.79
CA ARG A 86 14.30 -6.56 1.46
C ARG A 86 13.33 -7.06 2.53
N ASN A 87 13.21 -8.38 2.63
CA ASN A 87 12.48 -9.07 3.68
C ASN A 87 13.28 -10.31 4.09
N ALA A 88 13.92 -10.26 5.26
CA ALA A 88 14.78 -11.33 5.75
C ALA A 88 14.03 -12.64 6.06
N THR A 89 12.70 -12.60 6.21
CA THR A 89 11.89 -13.79 6.50
C THR A 89 11.40 -14.50 5.24
N ALA A 90 11.50 -13.86 4.07
CA ALA A 90 11.11 -14.47 2.81
C ALA A 90 12.22 -15.40 2.30
N SER A 91 11.86 -16.53 1.73
CA SER A 91 12.82 -17.49 1.16
C SER A 91 13.67 -16.89 0.03
N ASP A 92 13.16 -15.88 -0.67
CA ASP A 92 13.87 -15.14 -1.71
C ASP A 92 14.45 -13.80 -1.22
N GLY A 93 14.34 -13.50 0.08
CA GLY A 93 14.85 -12.27 0.68
C GLY A 93 14.10 -10.99 0.29
N LEU A 94 12.98 -11.08 -0.44
CA LEU A 94 12.25 -9.94 -1.00
C LEU A 94 10.80 -9.89 -0.53
N SER A 95 10.23 -8.69 -0.43
CA SER A 95 8.81 -8.50 -0.10
C SER A 95 7.87 -9.20 -1.09
N THR A 96 6.62 -9.46 -0.71
CA THR A 96 5.61 -10.06 -1.59
C THR A 96 5.03 -9.08 -2.60
N ARG A 97 5.21 -7.77 -2.38
CA ARG A 97 4.72 -6.67 -3.21
C ARG A 97 5.85 -5.70 -3.56
N CYS A 98 5.73 -5.05 -4.71
CA CYS A 98 6.70 -4.07 -5.16
C CYS A 98 6.66 -2.77 -4.33
N LYS A 99 7.70 -1.95 -4.45
CA LYS A 99 7.84 -0.63 -3.81
C LYS A 99 6.65 0.28 -4.14
N ALA A 100 6.21 0.32 -5.39
CA ALA A 100 5.07 1.14 -5.83
C ALA A 100 3.77 0.76 -5.11
N CYS A 101 3.40 -0.53 -5.09
CA CYS A 101 2.21 -0.98 -4.37
C CYS A 101 2.31 -0.73 -2.85
N ARG A 102 3.51 -0.85 -2.27
CA ARG A 102 3.72 -0.52 -0.86
C ARG A 102 3.52 0.98 -0.60
N ALA A 103 3.97 1.86 -1.49
CA ALA A 103 3.77 3.29 -1.36
C ALA A 103 2.29 3.67 -1.44
N VAL A 104 1.53 3.08 -2.37
CA VAL A 104 0.07 3.27 -2.47
C VAL A 104 -0.62 2.86 -1.18
N GLN A 105 -0.37 1.64 -0.70
CA GLN A 105 -0.96 1.17 0.55
C GLN A 105 -0.54 2.03 1.75
N GLY A 106 0.70 2.50 1.80
CA GLY A 106 1.18 3.38 2.86
C GLY A 106 0.41 4.69 2.93
N ARG A 107 0.06 5.29 1.78
CA ARG A 107 -0.78 6.50 1.72
C ARG A 107 -2.21 6.21 2.19
N GLN A 108 -2.80 5.12 1.72
CA GLN A 108 -4.15 4.68 2.14
C GLN A 108 -4.22 4.43 3.65
N ASP A 109 -3.24 3.72 4.20
CA ASP A 109 -3.11 3.46 5.63
C ASP A 109 -2.96 4.76 6.43
N HIS A 110 -2.16 5.70 5.93
CA HIS A 110 -1.99 7.00 6.58
C HIS A 110 -3.30 7.78 6.61
N LEU A 111 -4.00 7.87 5.49
CA LEU A 111 -5.27 8.57 5.37
C LEU A 111 -6.32 7.97 6.33
N LYS A 112 -6.40 6.63 6.37
CA LYS A 112 -7.31 5.91 7.26
C LYS A 112 -6.96 6.09 8.74
N ARG A 113 -5.68 6.02 9.11
CA ARG A 113 -5.26 6.16 10.52
C ARG A 113 -5.39 7.59 11.03
N GLN A 114 -5.05 8.57 10.20
CA GLN A 114 -4.99 9.97 10.60
C GLN A 114 -6.38 10.63 10.56
N TYR A 115 -7.20 10.29 9.55
CA TYR A 115 -8.45 11.00 9.27
C TYR A 115 -9.69 10.09 9.28
N GLY A 116 -9.52 8.78 9.47
CA GLY A 116 -10.64 7.84 9.46
C GLY A 116 -11.32 7.68 8.11
N MET A 117 -10.66 8.09 7.01
CA MET A 117 -11.27 8.12 5.67
C MET A 117 -10.45 7.34 4.63
N THR A 118 -11.12 6.99 3.53
CA THR A 118 -10.57 6.34 2.35
C THR A 118 -10.18 7.37 1.28
N GLU A 119 -9.35 6.95 0.31
CA GLU A 119 -8.99 7.81 -0.83
C GLU A 119 -10.22 8.21 -1.64
N ALA A 120 -11.19 7.29 -1.81
CA ALA A 120 -12.44 7.56 -2.52
C ALA A 120 -13.29 8.63 -1.82
N GLU A 121 -13.46 8.55 -0.50
CA GLU A 121 -14.18 9.59 0.27
C GLU A 121 -13.48 10.95 0.19
N ARG A 122 -12.13 10.96 0.16
CA ARG A 122 -11.35 12.19 -0.02
C ARG A 122 -11.60 12.77 -1.41
N ASP A 123 -11.55 11.94 -2.45
CA ASP A 123 -11.73 12.36 -3.83
C ASP A 123 -13.16 12.87 -4.07
N GLU A 124 -14.18 12.23 -3.48
CA GLU A 124 -15.57 12.70 -3.50
C GLU A 124 -15.71 14.08 -2.82
N MET A 125 -15.04 14.28 -1.68
CA MET A 125 -14.99 15.57 -1.01
C MET A 125 -14.30 16.64 -1.86
N VAL A 126 -13.20 16.31 -2.54
CA VAL A 126 -12.54 17.25 -3.46
C VAL A 126 -13.46 17.59 -4.63
N ALA A 127 -14.17 16.61 -5.18
CA ALA A 127 -15.11 16.80 -6.27
C ALA A 127 -16.31 17.68 -5.86
N SER A 128 -16.86 17.50 -4.65
CA SER A 128 -17.94 18.34 -4.13
C SER A 128 -17.50 19.79 -3.89
N GLN A 129 -16.19 20.02 -3.70
CA GLN A 129 -15.58 21.34 -3.67
C GLN A 129 -15.13 21.86 -5.04
N MET A 130 -15.56 21.22 -6.14
CA MET A 130 -15.17 21.56 -7.52
C MET A 130 -13.65 21.51 -7.77
N GLY A 131 -12.93 20.68 -7.03
CA GLY A 131 -11.46 20.56 -7.12
C GLY A 131 -10.70 21.71 -6.47
N LEU A 132 -11.39 22.72 -5.92
CA LEU A 132 -10.79 23.95 -5.41
C LEU A 132 -10.88 24.04 -3.89
N CYS A 133 -9.94 24.77 -3.30
CA CYS A 133 -9.98 25.10 -1.88
C CYS A 133 -11.17 26.01 -1.59
N VAL A 134 -12.06 25.58 -0.69
CA VAL A 134 -13.29 26.32 -0.32
C VAL A 134 -13.05 27.66 0.38
N ILE A 135 -11.83 27.94 0.84
CA ILE A 135 -11.48 29.21 1.48
C ILE A 135 -11.06 30.25 0.45
N CYS A 136 -10.08 29.92 -0.40
CA CYS A 136 -9.54 30.89 -1.36
C CYS A 136 -10.19 30.83 -2.74
N LEU A 137 -10.89 29.75 -3.06
CA LEU A 137 -11.57 29.48 -4.35
C LEU A 137 -10.66 29.58 -5.59
N LYS A 138 -9.35 29.45 -5.40
CA LYS A 138 -8.34 29.66 -6.46
C LYS A 138 -7.39 28.49 -6.61
N ALA A 139 -6.87 27.97 -5.50
CA ALA A 139 -5.89 26.90 -5.50
C ALA A 139 -6.55 25.52 -5.38
N PRO A 140 -5.90 24.46 -5.90
CA PRO A 140 -6.42 23.11 -5.80
C PRO A 140 -6.52 22.65 -4.33
N ALA A 141 -7.57 21.89 -4.02
CA ALA A 141 -7.77 21.27 -2.72
C ALA A 141 -6.93 20.00 -2.60
N VAL A 142 -5.88 20.02 -1.78
CA VAL A 142 -4.90 18.93 -1.69
C VAL A 142 -4.60 18.43 -0.28
N HIS A 143 -4.94 19.20 0.78
CA HIS A 143 -4.70 18.83 2.18
C HIS A 143 -6.00 18.58 2.92
N VAL A 144 -6.16 17.42 3.54
CA VAL A 144 -7.30 17.13 4.42
C VAL A 144 -7.18 17.97 5.69
N ASP A 145 -8.17 18.83 5.91
CA ASP A 145 -8.32 19.65 7.10
C ASP A 145 -9.25 18.96 8.11
N HIS A 146 -8.88 18.98 9.39
CA HIS A 146 -9.61 18.28 10.45
C HIS A 146 -9.52 19.04 11.76
N CYS A 147 -10.55 18.90 12.59
CA CYS A 147 -10.55 19.47 13.92
C CYS A 147 -9.60 18.69 14.83
N HIS A 148 -8.55 19.34 15.35
CA HIS A 148 -7.59 18.72 16.26
C HIS A 148 -8.17 18.27 17.61
N LYS A 149 -9.39 18.69 17.97
CA LYS A 149 -10.09 18.26 19.20
C LYS A 149 -10.94 17.02 19.01
N THR A 150 -11.60 16.89 17.87
CA THR A 150 -12.60 15.82 17.62
C THR A 150 -12.16 14.82 16.56
N GLY A 151 -11.10 15.11 15.81
CA GLY A 151 -10.67 14.33 14.64
C GLY A 151 -11.60 14.48 13.43
N ARG A 152 -12.70 15.23 13.53
CA ARG A 152 -13.68 15.39 12.45
C ARG A 152 -13.05 16.15 11.28
N VAL A 153 -13.04 15.51 10.11
CA VAL A 153 -12.67 16.16 8.83
C VAL A 153 -13.64 17.29 8.53
N ARG A 154 -13.11 18.48 8.22
CA ARG A 154 -13.87 19.68 7.86
C ARG A 154 -13.99 19.85 6.34
N GLY A 155 -12.94 19.50 5.61
CA GLY A 155 -12.84 19.68 4.16
C GLY A 155 -11.45 19.37 3.63
N VAL A 156 -11.22 19.66 2.36
CA VAL A 156 -9.88 19.60 1.76
C VAL A 156 -9.46 21.01 1.34
N LEU A 157 -8.32 21.50 1.81
CA LEU A 157 -7.85 22.86 1.60
C LEU A 157 -6.57 22.87 0.75
N CYS A 158 -6.19 24.06 0.26
CA CYS A 158 -4.85 24.24 -0.28
C CYS A 158 -3.84 24.36 0.88
N PHE A 159 -2.55 24.16 0.59
CA PHE A 159 -1.49 24.23 1.59
C PHE A 159 -1.48 25.54 2.37
N ASN A 160 -1.66 26.67 1.69
CA ASN A 160 -1.58 27.99 2.31
C ASN A 160 -2.75 28.27 3.24
N CYS A 161 -3.98 27.98 2.82
CA CYS A 161 -5.16 28.22 3.66
C CYS A 161 -5.19 27.28 4.87
N ASN A 162 -4.86 25.99 4.69
CA ASN A 162 -4.73 25.05 5.79
C ASN A 162 -3.69 25.52 6.82
N SER A 163 -2.51 25.92 6.33
CA SER A 163 -1.45 26.44 7.19
C SER A 163 -1.85 27.74 7.88
N ALA A 164 -2.55 28.65 7.20
CA ALA A 164 -2.98 29.92 7.78
C ALA A 164 -3.93 29.71 8.97
N ILE A 165 -4.91 28.82 8.84
CA ILE A 165 -5.82 28.47 9.95
C ILE A 165 -5.03 27.87 11.12
N GLY A 166 -4.11 26.93 10.84
CA GLY A 166 -3.26 26.34 11.87
C GLY A 166 -2.36 27.37 12.56
N LYS A 167 -1.84 28.37 11.83
CA LYS A 167 -1.05 29.49 12.39
C LYS A 167 -1.87 30.44 13.26
N LEU A 168 -3.18 30.53 13.00
CA LEU A 168 -4.14 31.24 13.85
C LEU A 168 -4.71 30.34 14.96
N GLY A 169 -4.13 29.14 15.16
CA GLY A 169 -4.47 28.25 16.27
C GLY A 169 -5.78 27.47 16.10
N ASP A 170 -6.28 27.32 14.87
CA ASP A 170 -7.58 26.71 14.59
C ASP A 170 -8.75 27.39 15.34
N ASP A 171 -8.58 28.66 15.70
CA ASP A 171 -9.55 29.48 16.44
C ASP A 171 -10.38 30.36 15.48
N PRO A 172 -11.69 30.11 15.31
CA PRO A 172 -12.55 30.97 14.51
C PRO A 172 -12.53 32.44 14.93
N ASP A 173 -12.36 32.73 16.22
CA ASP A 173 -12.32 34.11 16.70
C ASP A 173 -11.03 34.82 16.30
N ALA A 174 -9.89 34.11 16.29
CA ALA A 174 -8.64 34.63 15.75
C ALA A 174 -8.77 34.97 14.25
N VAL A 175 -9.45 34.12 13.47
CA VAL A 175 -9.71 34.38 12.05
C VAL A 175 -10.60 35.61 11.85
N ARG A 176 -11.67 35.77 12.65
CA ARG A 176 -12.53 36.96 12.61
C ARG A 176 -11.78 38.23 13.00
N ARG A 177 -10.91 38.19 14.02
CA ARG A 177 -10.05 39.32 14.40
C ARG A 177 -9.06 39.68 13.29
N ALA A 178 -8.50 38.69 12.59
CA ALA A 178 -7.62 38.93 11.46
C ALA A 178 -8.37 39.61 10.29
N ALA A 179 -9.59 39.17 9.97
CA ALA A 179 -10.44 39.83 8.98
C ALA A 179 -10.76 41.28 9.38
N ALA A 180 -11.20 41.49 10.63
CA ALA A 180 -11.46 42.83 11.17
C ALA A 180 -10.22 43.74 11.16
N TYR A 181 -9.02 43.19 11.35
CA TYR A 181 -7.77 43.96 11.21
C TYR A 181 -7.51 44.40 9.76
N LEU A 182 -7.69 43.51 8.79
CA LEU A 182 -7.54 43.82 7.36
C LEU A 182 -8.56 44.83 6.86
N GLU A 183 -9.78 44.78 7.38
CA GLU A 183 -10.85 45.75 7.10
C GLU A 183 -10.64 47.08 7.84
N GLY A 184 -9.60 47.19 8.67
CA GLY A 184 -9.32 48.36 9.48
C GLY A 184 -10.37 48.59 10.57
N ILE A 185 -11.12 47.58 10.98
CA ILE A 185 -12.12 47.67 12.07
C ILE A 185 -11.44 47.49 13.43
N ALA A 186 -10.52 46.53 13.54
CA ALA A 186 -9.90 46.15 14.82
C ALA A 186 -8.89 47.18 15.34
N TRP A 187 -8.28 47.98 14.44
CA TRP A 187 -7.28 48.98 14.78
C TRP A 187 -7.36 50.16 13.82
N LYS A 188 -7.81 51.32 14.30
CA LYS A 188 -7.98 52.56 13.52
C LYS A 188 -7.13 53.70 14.08
N PRO A 189 -5.80 53.63 13.98
CA PRO A 189 -4.98 54.71 14.51
C PRO A 189 -5.21 56.03 13.75
N THR A 190 -5.25 57.14 14.48
CA THR A 190 -5.17 58.48 13.92
C THR A 190 -3.71 58.78 13.58
N LEU A 191 -3.44 59.17 12.33
CA LEU A 191 -2.10 59.59 11.89
C LEU A 191 -1.83 60.99 12.43
N VAL A 192 -0.84 61.12 13.32
CA VAL A 192 -0.46 62.41 13.93
C VAL A 192 0.72 63.03 13.17
N SER A 193 1.66 62.21 12.70
CA SER A 193 2.75 62.58 11.81
C SER A 193 3.27 61.33 11.06
N PRO A 194 4.11 61.45 10.01
CA PRO A 194 4.63 60.28 9.29
C PRO A 194 5.30 59.27 10.23
N GLY A 195 4.71 58.08 10.35
CA GLY A 195 5.19 57.00 11.23
C GLY A 195 4.71 57.09 12.69
N VAL A 196 3.95 58.12 13.08
CA VAL A 196 3.40 58.28 14.44
C VAL A 196 1.88 58.14 14.42
N TYR A 197 1.41 57.13 15.14
CA TYR A 197 0.02 56.70 15.18
C TYR A 197 -0.50 56.77 16.61
N GLN A 198 -1.69 57.34 16.81
CA GLN A 198 -2.37 57.39 18.11
C GLN A 198 -3.67 56.57 18.04
N LEU A 199 -3.93 55.74 19.03
CA LEU A 199 -5.22 55.03 19.12
C LEU A 199 -6.36 56.03 19.32
N PRO A 200 -7.55 55.83 18.70
CA PRO A 200 -8.75 56.58 19.06
C PRO A 200 -9.02 56.35 20.55
N SER A 201 -9.20 57.45 21.29
CA SER A 201 -9.63 57.47 22.70
C SER A 201 -11.00 56.84 22.88
#